data_AF-A0A2N5UFS3-F1
#
_entry.id   AF-A0A2N5UFS3-F1
#
_cell.length_a   1.000
_cell.length_b   1.000
_cell.length_c   1.000
_cell.angle_alpha   90.00
_cell.angle_beta   90.00
_cell.angle_gamma   90.00
#
_symmetry.space_group_name_H-M   'P 1'
#
loop_
_entity.id
_entity.type
_entity.pdbx_description
1 polymer ?
#
loop_
_entity_poly.entity_id
_entity_poly.type
_entity_poly.pdbx_seq_one_letter_code
_entity_poly.pdbx_strand_id
1 'polypeptide(L)'
;MPHPTTGVIPEPAFTYLALIVSSLTIGYWIGLGRSLGYTRGNRNHARRTESDSDDDLRRNEKRGGHGSSDSEADSQDDADLKSLQPNWSEDSKLVLVVRSDLGMTKGKIAAQCSHATLACYKTLSRSNPAVLRHWEKGGQAKIALKLEKNVCGTEEDEMLLLKAKARSLGLCAQDICDAGRTQIAAGSRTVLGIGPGPVGLINQVTRHLKLL
;
A
#
# COMPACT_ATOMS: atom_id res chain seq x y z
N MET A 1 -60.19 7.96 -50.22
CA MET A 1 -59.99 7.92 -48.76
C MET A 1 -59.16 6.69 -48.42
N PRO A 2 -57.94 6.82 -47.87
CA PRO A 2 -57.20 5.67 -47.38
C PRO A 2 -57.51 5.41 -45.91
N HIS A 3 -57.68 4.14 -45.55
CA HIS A 3 -57.85 3.64 -44.18
C HIS A 3 -56.51 3.66 -43.42
N PRO A 4 -56.52 3.82 -42.07
CA PRO A 4 -55.30 3.81 -41.29
C PRO A 4 -54.77 2.37 -41.14
N THR A 5 -53.55 2.14 -41.60
CA THR A 5 -52.75 0.96 -41.28
C THR A 5 -52.34 1.01 -39.81
N THR A 6 -52.87 0.10 -39.00
CA THR A 6 -52.42 -0.12 -37.63
C THR A 6 -50.97 -0.63 -37.66
N GLY A 7 -50.07 0.13 -37.03
CA GLY A 7 -48.66 -0.22 -36.92
C GLY A 7 -48.46 -1.40 -35.97
N VAL A 8 -48.46 -2.61 -36.51
CA VAL A 8 -48.02 -3.81 -35.78
C VAL A 8 -46.49 -3.80 -35.79
N ILE A 9 -45.91 -3.56 -34.61
CA ILE A 9 -44.46 -3.62 -34.41
C ILE A 9 -44.02 -5.07 -34.64
N PRO A 10 -42.96 -5.34 -35.42
CA PRO A 10 -42.51 -6.71 -35.70
C PRO A 10 -42.06 -7.41 -34.41
N GLU A 11 -42.59 -8.62 -34.17
CA GLU A 11 -42.26 -9.55 -33.07
C GLU A 11 -40.80 -9.54 -32.58
N PRO A 12 -39.75 -9.56 -33.44
CA PRO A 12 -38.37 -9.54 -32.96
C PRO A 12 -37.98 -8.23 -32.26
N ALA A 13 -38.62 -7.10 -32.56
CA ALA A 13 -38.31 -5.83 -31.90
C ALA A 13 -38.77 -5.82 -30.43
N PHE A 14 -39.86 -6.53 -30.12
CA PHE A 14 -40.36 -6.65 -28.76
C PHE A 14 -39.43 -7.52 -27.90
N THR A 15 -38.88 -8.60 -28.47
CA THR A 15 -37.96 -9.48 -27.75
C THR A 15 -36.63 -8.79 -27.43
N TYR A 16 -36.06 -8.03 -28.37
CA TYR A 16 -34.85 -7.25 -28.10
C TYR A 16 -35.07 -6.15 -27.05
N LEU A 17 -36.22 -5.47 -27.09
CA LEU A 17 -36.56 -4.47 -26.08
C LEU A 17 -36.67 -5.09 -24.67
N ALA A 18 -37.31 -6.26 -24.55
CA ALA A 18 -37.45 -6.98 -23.29
C ALA A 18 -36.09 -7.44 -22.70
N LEU A 19 -35.15 -7.87 -23.55
CA LEU A 19 -33.79 -8.24 -23.12
C LEU A 19 -32.97 -7.04 -22.63
N ILE A 20 -33.12 -5.88 -23.27
CA ILE A 20 -32.43 -4.66 -22.84
C ILE A 20 -32.99 -4.17 -21.50
N VAL A 21 -34.31 -4.17 -21.31
CA VAL A 21 -34.94 -3.74 -20.06
C VAL A 21 -34.61 -4.69 -18.89
N SER A 22 -34.61 -6.00 -19.12
CA SER A 22 -34.25 -6.98 -18.08
C SER A 22 -32.78 -6.91 -17.66
N SER A 23 -31.85 -6.71 -18.59
CA SER A 23 -30.42 -6.58 -18.25
C SER A 23 -30.11 -5.28 -17.48
N LEU A 24 -30.76 -4.17 -17.84
CA LEU A 24 -30.59 -2.88 -17.15
C LEU A 24 -31.19 -2.90 -15.73
N THR A 25 -32.33 -3.53 -15.53
CA THR A 25 -32.96 -3.63 -14.19
C THR A 25 -32.12 -4.48 -13.23
N ILE A 26 -31.60 -5.63 -13.68
CA ILE A 26 -30.73 -6.49 -12.86
C ILE A 26 -29.42 -5.75 -12.52
N GLY A 27 -28.81 -5.08 -13.51
CA GLY A 27 -27.61 -4.26 -13.29
C GLY A 27 -27.82 -3.12 -12.29
N TYR A 28 -28.98 -2.45 -12.35
CA TYR A 28 -29.35 -1.37 -11.43
C TYR A 28 -29.56 -1.86 -9.98
N TRP A 29 -30.22 -3.00 -9.77
CA TRP A 29 -30.43 -3.57 -8.43
C TRP A 29 -29.12 -4.08 -7.80
N ILE A 30 -28.22 -4.67 -8.59
CA ILE A 30 -26.89 -5.08 -8.13
C ILE A 30 -26.01 -3.86 -7.83
N GLY A 31 -26.11 -2.80 -8.64
CA GLY A 31 -25.36 -1.55 -8.47
C GLY A 31 -25.75 -0.75 -7.23
N LEU A 32 -27.06 -0.65 -6.94
CA LEU A 32 -27.55 0.02 -5.73
C LEU A 32 -27.35 -0.80 -4.45
N GLY A 33 -27.35 -2.13 -4.54
CA GLY A 33 -27.15 -3.04 -3.41
C GLY A 33 -25.76 -2.95 -2.74
N ARG A 34 -24.80 -2.22 -3.33
CA ARG A 34 -23.46 -1.99 -2.75
C ARG A 34 -23.28 -0.59 -2.15
N SER A 35 -24.29 0.29 -2.21
CA SER A 35 -24.11 1.73 -1.91
C SER A 35 -24.73 2.23 -0.60
N LEU A 36 -25.51 1.46 0.15
CA LEU A 36 -26.17 1.98 1.36
C LEU A 36 -26.17 0.98 2.53
N GLY A 37 -25.31 1.26 3.52
CA GLY A 37 -25.54 0.85 4.90
C GLY A 37 -24.36 0.17 5.59
N TYR A 38 -23.46 0.95 6.22
CA TYR A 38 -22.60 0.41 7.29
C TYR A 38 -22.25 1.47 8.35
N THR A 39 -23.25 2.00 9.06
CA THR A 39 -23.06 2.57 10.40
C THR A 39 -24.34 2.47 11.21
N ARG A 40 -24.48 1.46 12.08
CA ARG A 40 -25.29 1.55 13.31
C ARG A 40 -24.88 0.44 14.28
N GLY A 41 -24.15 0.83 15.33
CA GLY A 41 -23.67 -0.05 16.38
C GLY A 41 -24.79 -0.56 17.29
N ASN A 42 -24.55 -1.71 17.92
CA ASN A 42 -25.44 -2.27 18.92
C ASN A 42 -24.73 -2.35 20.27
N ARG A 43 -25.27 -1.63 21.26
CA ARG A 43 -25.19 -2.00 22.68
C ARG A 43 -25.89 -3.36 22.82
N ASN A 44 -25.46 -4.22 23.74
CA ASN A 44 -26.42 -4.73 24.71
C ASN A 44 -25.83 -5.47 25.91
N HIS A 45 -26.57 -5.24 26.99
CA HIS A 45 -26.56 -5.79 28.32
C HIS A 45 -26.75 -7.31 28.36
N ALA A 46 -26.27 -7.89 29.46
CA ALA A 46 -26.51 -9.26 29.90
C ALA A 46 -27.99 -9.60 30.20
N ARG A 47 -28.36 -10.89 30.00
CA ARG A 47 -28.94 -11.84 30.98
C ARG A 47 -30.21 -12.62 30.52
N ARG A 48 -30.13 -13.96 30.72
CA ARG A 48 -31.16 -15.02 30.97
C ARG A 48 -31.86 -15.78 29.80
N THR A 49 -31.45 -17.06 29.66
CA THR A 49 -32.19 -18.36 29.62
C THR A 49 -33.72 -18.35 29.36
N GLU A 50 -34.36 -19.20 28.53
CA GLU A 50 -34.36 -20.68 28.48
C GLU A 50 -35.22 -21.22 27.27
N SER A 51 -34.91 -22.44 26.76
CA SER A 51 -35.69 -23.35 25.83
C SER A 51 -35.98 -22.86 24.39
N ASP A 52 -35.90 -23.61 23.27
CA ASP A 52 -36.02 -25.06 22.99
C ASP A 52 -35.48 -25.40 21.56
N SER A 53 -34.86 -26.58 21.40
CA SER A 53 -34.67 -27.47 20.21
C SER A 53 -33.90 -27.06 18.90
N ASP A 54 -32.69 -27.65 18.78
CA ASP A 54 -32.01 -28.39 17.67
C ASP A 54 -31.83 -27.80 16.25
N ASP A 55 -30.60 -27.37 15.90
CA ASP A 55 -29.58 -28.01 15.02
C ASP A 55 -29.82 -27.75 13.51
N ASP A 56 -28.90 -27.27 12.65
CA ASP A 56 -27.44 -27.28 12.69
C ASP A 56 -26.86 -26.31 11.62
N LEU A 57 -25.56 -25.99 11.76
CA LEU A 57 -24.62 -25.34 10.82
C LEU A 57 -24.46 -23.80 10.84
N ARG A 58 -23.35 -23.44 11.52
CA ARG A 58 -22.91 -22.14 12.02
C ARG A 58 -22.15 -21.30 10.99
N ARG A 59 -22.55 -20.04 10.90
CA ARG A 59 -21.79 -18.92 10.31
C ARG A 59 -20.96 -18.20 11.39
N ASN A 60 -19.64 -18.38 11.28
CA ASN A 60 -18.61 -17.34 11.17
C ASN A 60 -18.17 -16.47 12.38
N GLU A 61 -16.85 -16.51 12.61
CA GLU A 61 -15.91 -15.42 12.95
C GLU A 61 -16.21 -14.43 14.10
N LYS A 62 -15.28 -14.39 15.07
CA LYS A 62 -14.25 -13.33 15.15
C LYS A 62 -13.19 -13.63 16.20
N ARG A 63 -12.10 -14.24 15.74
CA ARG A 63 -10.76 -14.07 16.31
C ARG A 63 -10.20 -12.72 15.87
N GLY A 64 -9.37 -12.11 16.72
CA GLY A 64 -8.31 -11.21 16.28
C GLY A 64 -8.59 -9.72 16.46
N GLY A 65 -8.61 -9.26 17.71
CA GLY A 65 -8.12 -7.91 18.01
C GLY A 65 -6.60 -7.96 18.09
N HIS A 66 -5.90 -7.19 17.25
CA HIS A 66 -4.53 -6.78 17.56
C HIS A 66 -4.19 -5.46 16.88
N GLY A 67 -3.51 -4.61 17.65
CA GLY A 67 -3.42 -3.17 17.53
C GLY A 67 -2.97 -2.63 16.18
N SER A 68 -3.59 -1.51 15.79
CA SER A 68 -2.84 -0.42 15.17
C SER A 68 -1.77 -0.02 16.18
N SER A 69 -0.55 -0.50 15.98
CA SER A 69 0.60 0.11 16.65
C SER A 69 0.89 1.38 15.87
N ASP A 70 0.18 2.44 16.25
CA ASP A 70 0.54 3.80 15.90
C ASP A 70 1.99 3.99 16.36
N SER A 71 2.89 4.10 15.38
CA SER A 71 4.31 4.35 15.58
C SER A 71 4.49 5.84 15.88
N GLU A 72 4.07 6.23 17.08
CA GLU A 72 4.27 7.57 17.66
C GLU A 72 5.74 7.84 18.05
N ALA A 73 6.70 7.09 17.51
CA ALA A 73 8.11 7.14 17.90
C ALA A 73 9.05 7.85 16.90
N ASP A 74 8.56 8.29 15.72
CA ASP A 74 9.42 8.89 14.67
C ASP A 74 9.17 10.41 14.46
N SER A 75 8.35 11.05 15.31
CA SER A 75 7.92 12.45 15.14
C SER A 75 9.05 13.48 15.29
N GLN A 76 10.18 13.10 15.89
CA GLN A 76 11.36 13.98 16.04
C GLN A 76 12.26 13.97 14.79
N ASP A 77 12.28 12.87 14.02
CA ASP A 77 13.17 12.69 12.86
C ASP A 77 12.67 13.42 11.59
N ASP A 78 11.41 13.84 11.57
CA ASP A 78 10.80 14.55 10.45
C ASP A 78 11.23 16.02 10.36
N ALA A 79 11.81 16.59 11.41
CA ALA A 79 12.20 18.01 11.46
C ALA A 79 13.34 18.32 10.47
N ASP A 80 14.33 17.43 10.38
CA ASP A 80 15.53 17.64 9.55
C ASP A 80 15.24 17.51 8.03
N LEU A 81 14.17 16.80 7.66
CA LEU A 81 13.75 16.60 6.26
C LEU A 81 13.31 17.89 5.55
N LYS A 82 12.96 18.95 6.30
CA LYS A 82 12.47 20.22 5.76
C LYS A 82 13.55 21.05 5.06
N SER A 83 14.82 20.75 5.34
CA SER A 83 15.96 21.53 4.84
C SER A 83 16.33 21.21 3.38
N LEU A 84 15.98 20.01 2.88
CA LEU A 84 16.26 19.61 1.51
C LEU A 84 15.40 20.38 0.51
N GLN A 85 16.04 21.23 -0.29
CA GLN A 85 15.38 21.91 -1.40
C GLN A 85 15.58 21.11 -2.70
N PRO A 86 14.52 20.86 -3.48
CA PRO A 86 14.67 20.22 -4.78
C PRO A 86 15.39 21.16 -5.74
N ASN A 87 16.51 20.72 -6.30
CA ASN A 87 17.09 21.34 -7.48
C ASN A 87 16.35 20.81 -8.71
N TRP A 88 15.54 21.67 -9.35
CA TRP A 88 14.71 21.27 -10.51
C TRP A 88 15.53 20.83 -11.74
N SER A 89 16.82 21.13 -11.78
CA SER A 89 17.73 20.68 -12.84
C SER A 89 18.38 19.32 -12.57
N GLU A 90 18.27 18.79 -11.34
CA GLU A 90 18.81 17.48 -10.98
C GLU A 90 17.69 16.44 -10.92
N ASP A 91 17.96 15.25 -11.45
CA ASP A 91 17.04 14.12 -11.34
C ASP A 91 16.83 13.69 -9.88
N SER A 92 15.65 13.16 -9.61
CA SER A 92 15.27 12.60 -8.30
C SER A 92 14.92 11.13 -8.43
N LYS A 93 15.26 10.33 -7.42
CA LYS A 93 14.96 8.90 -7.39
C LYS A 93 14.58 8.43 -5.98
N LEU A 94 13.94 7.27 -5.91
CA LEU A 94 13.78 6.47 -4.70
C LEU A 94 14.60 5.19 -4.85
N VAL A 95 15.37 4.84 -3.84
CA VAL A 95 16.12 3.57 -3.80
C VAL A 95 15.47 2.64 -2.78
N LEU A 96 15.35 1.37 -3.14
CA LEU A 96 14.80 0.30 -2.32
C LEU A 96 15.91 -0.72 -2.08
N VAL A 97 16.51 -0.70 -0.90
CA VAL A 97 17.60 -1.60 -0.51
C VAL A 97 16.99 -2.84 0.13
N VAL A 98 17.15 -3.98 -0.52
CA VAL A 98 16.54 -5.26 -0.12
C VAL A 98 17.58 -6.15 0.52
N ARG A 99 17.26 -6.70 1.69
CA ARG A 99 18.07 -7.73 2.35
C ARG A 99 18.01 -9.04 1.58
N SER A 100 19.17 -9.53 1.19
CA SER A 100 19.30 -10.75 0.37
C SER A 100 19.40 -12.00 1.25
N ASP A 101 19.93 -11.84 2.48
CA ASP A 101 20.10 -12.91 3.47
C ASP A 101 18.77 -13.59 3.88
N LEU A 102 17.64 -12.90 3.74
CA LEU A 102 16.33 -13.40 4.15
C LEU A 102 15.68 -14.41 3.19
N GLY A 103 16.28 -14.68 2.03
CA GLY A 103 15.75 -15.66 1.07
C GLY A 103 14.32 -15.35 0.60
N MET A 104 13.93 -14.07 0.54
CA MET A 104 12.58 -13.67 0.15
C MET A 104 12.27 -14.09 -1.30
N THR A 105 11.06 -14.61 -1.52
CA THR A 105 10.57 -14.85 -2.88
C THR A 105 10.33 -13.53 -3.62
N LYS A 106 10.39 -13.55 -4.96
CA LYS A 106 10.18 -12.37 -5.81
C LYS A 106 8.88 -11.62 -5.47
N GLY A 107 7.79 -12.35 -5.19
CA GLY A 107 6.51 -11.76 -4.81
C GLY A 107 6.55 -11.04 -3.46
N LYS A 108 7.25 -11.61 -2.46
CA LYS A 108 7.44 -10.94 -1.16
C LYS A 108 8.31 -9.70 -1.28
N ILE A 109 9.39 -9.77 -2.04
CA ILE A 109 10.26 -8.62 -2.34
C ILE A 109 9.42 -7.48 -2.92
N ALA A 110 8.61 -7.76 -3.95
CA ALA A 110 7.77 -6.75 -4.59
C ALA A 110 6.77 -6.10 -3.59
N ALA A 111 6.15 -6.90 -2.72
CA ALA A 111 5.26 -6.40 -1.68
C ALA A 111 6.00 -5.50 -0.67
N GLN A 112 7.15 -5.93 -0.15
CA GLN A 112 7.92 -5.14 0.82
C GLN A 112 8.48 -3.85 0.21
N CYS A 113 8.95 -3.90 -1.03
CA CYS A 113 9.34 -2.71 -1.81
C CYS A 113 8.18 -1.72 -1.97
N SER A 114 6.96 -2.21 -2.18
CA SER A 114 5.75 -1.39 -2.25
C SER A 114 5.43 -0.73 -0.91
N HIS A 115 5.57 -1.46 0.21
CA HIS A 115 5.42 -0.92 1.56
C HIS A 115 6.45 0.18 1.85
N ALA A 116 7.72 -0.05 1.55
CA ALA A 116 8.80 0.92 1.74
C ALA A 116 8.56 2.21 0.94
N THR A 117 8.11 2.05 -0.31
CA THR A 117 7.73 3.19 -1.18
C THR A 117 6.61 4.00 -0.56
N LEU A 118 5.55 3.35 -0.09
CA LEU A 118 4.40 4.03 0.51
C LEU A 118 4.77 4.72 1.82
N ALA A 119 5.64 4.11 2.63
CA ALA A 119 6.16 4.72 3.86
C ALA A 119 6.91 6.02 3.54
N CYS A 120 7.90 5.97 2.64
CA CYS A 120 8.65 7.15 2.20
C CYS A 120 7.74 8.25 1.64
N TYR A 121 6.78 7.87 0.78
CA TYR A 121 5.80 8.79 0.22
C TYR A 121 4.99 9.51 1.30
N LYS A 122 4.42 8.76 2.25
CA LYS A 122 3.60 9.31 3.33
C LYS A 122 4.41 10.21 4.26
N THR A 123 5.67 9.88 4.52
CA THR A 123 6.57 10.72 5.31
C THR A 123 6.81 12.04 4.59
N LEU A 124 7.31 12.00 3.35
CA LEU A 124 7.62 13.22 2.58
C LEU A 124 6.39 14.06 2.23
N SER A 125 5.22 13.44 2.05
CA SER A 125 3.97 14.18 1.83
C SER A 125 3.66 15.14 2.99
N ARG A 126 4.03 14.77 4.22
CA ARG A 126 3.83 15.58 5.42
C ARG A 126 5.01 16.50 5.71
N SER A 127 6.25 16.02 5.56
CA SER A 127 7.46 16.75 5.97
C SER A 127 8.08 17.60 4.87
N ASN A 128 8.09 17.15 3.61
CA ASN A 128 8.68 17.89 2.49
C ASN A 128 7.97 17.60 1.15
N PRO A 129 6.77 18.18 0.93
CA PRO A 129 5.98 17.93 -0.28
C PRO A 129 6.61 18.53 -1.54
N ALA A 130 7.59 19.43 -1.44
CA ALA A 130 8.28 20.00 -2.58
C ALA A 130 9.20 18.97 -3.26
N VAL A 131 10.01 18.26 -2.48
CA VAL A 131 10.86 17.16 -2.97
C VAL A 131 10.01 16.04 -3.55
N LEU A 132 8.88 15.72 -2.91
CA LEU A 132 7.97 14.70 -3.41
C LEU A 132 7.40 15.07 -4.79
N ARG A 133 6.88 16.29 -4.95
CA ARG A 133 6.36 16.77 -6.25
C ARG A 133 7.40 16.79 -7.35
N HIS A 134 8.66 17.09 -7.01
CA HIS A 134 9.76 17.05 -7.98
C HIS A 134 9.96 15.64 -8.52
N TRP A 135 10.03 14.64 -7.64
CA TRP A 135 10.12 13.23 -8.02
C TRP A 135 8.90 12.75 -8.83
N GLU A 136 7.69 13.21 -8.48
CA GLU A 136 6.47 12.89 -9.22
C GLU A 136 6.51 13.40 -10.65
N LYS A 137 6.92 14.66 -10.84
CA LYS A 137 7.09 15.25 -12.18
C LYS A 137 8.21 14.59 -12.97
N GLY A 138 9.24 14.09 -12.30
CA GLY A 138 10.37 13.35 -12.89
C GLY A 138 10.08 11.88 -13.20
N GLY A 139 8.82 11.44 -13.21
CA GLY A 139 8.45 10.06 -13.58
C GLY A 139 8.61 9.04 -12.46
N GLN A 140 8.83 9.48 -11.22
CA GLN A 140 8.79 8.63 -10.02
C GLN A 140 9.77 7.45 -10.05
N ALA A 141 11.01 7.66 -10.51
CA ALA A 141 12.01 6.60 -10.64
C ALA A 141 12.24 5.84 -9.32
N LYS A 142 12.21 4.50 -9.39
CA LYS A 142 12.45 3.57 -8.27
C LYS A 142 13.51 2.57 -8.68
N ILE A 143 14.56 2.42 -7.89
CA ILE A 143 15.67 1.50 -8.16
C ILE A 143 15.76 0.51 -7.02
N ALA A 144 15.63 -0.79 -7.33
CA ALA A 144 15.84 -1.86 -6.36
C ALA A 144 17.32 -2.28 -6.33
N LEU A 145 17.92 -2.26 -5.15
CA LEU A 145 19.29 -2.65 -4.91
C LEU A 145 19.32 -3.83 -3.93
N LYS A 146 20.29 -4.71 -4.09
CA LYS A 146 20.59 -5.74 -3.09
C LYS A 146 21.56 -5.21 -2.07
N LEU A 147 21.24 -5.44 -0.80
CA LEU A 147 22.21 -5.40 0.27
C LEU A 147 23.02 -6.70 0.19
N GLU A 148 24.34 -6.54 0.12
CA GLU A 148 25.29 -7.63 0.22
C GLU A 148 26.19 -7.32 1.41
N LYS A 149 26.61 -8.35 2.13
CA LYS A 149 27.49 -8.22 3.28
C LYS A 149 28.82 -7.57 2.90
N ASN A 150 29.07 -6.34 3.33
CA ASN A 150 30.27 -5.61 2.91
C ASN A 150 31.33 -5.41 4.01
N VAL A 151 31.01 -5.60 5.30
CA VAL A 151 31.97 -5.47 6.43
C VAL A 151 31.52 -6.39 7.60
N CYS A 152 32.41 -6.63 8.58
CA CYS A 152 32.13 -7.37 9.83
C CYS A 152 30.78 -6.95 10.47
N GLY A 153 29.80 -7.85 10.49
CA GLY A 153 28.42 -7.58 10.96
C GLY A 153 27.36 -8.41 10.24
N THR A 154 26.09 -8.17 10.53
CA THR A 154 24.92 -8.73 9.81
C THR A 154 24.43 -7.76 8.72
N GLU A 155 23.64 -8.24 7.73
CA GLU A 155 23.03 -7.34 6.73
C GLU A 155 22.05 -6.34 7.39
N GLU A 156 21.47 -6.68 8.54
CA GLU A 156 20.61 -5.75 9.28
C GLU A 156 21.41 -4.56 9.86
N ASP A 157 22.61 -4.82 10.38
CA ASP A 157 23.50 -3.77 10.89
C ASP A 157 23.91 -2.80 9.77
N GLU A 158 24.25 -3.35 8.60
CA GLU A 158 24.60 -2.54 7.42
C GLU A 158 23.40 -1.70 6.94
N MET A 159 22.19 -2.26 6.95
CA MET A 159 20.96 -1.52 6.65
C MET A 159 20.75 -0.35 7.61
N LEU A 160 20.97 -0.56 8.91
CA LEU A 160 20.85 0.50 9.93
C LEU A 160 21.89 1.61 9.72
N LEU A 161 23.12 1.26 9.34
CA LEU A 161 24.16 2.23 8.98
C LEU A 161 23.77 3.06 7.75
N LEU A 162 23.23 2.43 6.70
CA LEU A 162 22.72 3.13 5.52
C LEU A 162 21.56 4.08 5.89
N LYS A 163 20.65 3.64 6.77
CA LYS A 163 19.54 4.47 7.27
C LYS A 163 20.05 5.70 8.01
N ALA A 164 21.00 5.51 8.94
CA ALA A 164 21.61 6.60 9.70
C ALA A 164 22.35 7.59 8.78
N LYS A 165 23.12 7.07 7.82
CA LYS A 165 23.83 7.89 6.82
C LYS A 165 22.86 8.71 5.97
N ALA A 166 21.79 8.10 5.47
CA ALA A 166 20.76 8.80 4.70
C ALA A 166 20.11 9.93 5.51
N ARG A 167 19.71 9.65 6.75
CA ARG A 167 19.14 10.65 7.67
C ARG A 167 20.10 11.81 7.94
N SER A 168 21.40 11.53 8.11
CA SER A 168 22.42 12.58 8.31
C SER A 168 22.60 13.51 7.10
N LEU A 169 22.19 13.08 5.90
CA LEU A 169 22.15 13.90 4.69
C LEU A 169 20.78 14.57 4.47
N GLY A 170 19.88 14.50 5.47
CA GLY A 170 18.52 15.02 5.40
C GLY A 170 17.55 14.17 4.56
N LEU A 171 17.97 13.00 4.06
CA LEU A 171 17.12 12.16 3.19
C LEU A 171 16.09 11.38 4.02
N CYS A 172 14.89 11.22 3.46
CA CYS A 172 13.90 10.28 4.00
C CYS A 172 14.47 8.86 3.95
N ALA A 173 14.41 8.13 5.07
CA ALA A 173 14.84 6.75 5.15
C ALA A 173 13.87 5.94 6.02
N GLN A 174 13.14 5.02 5.40
CA GLN A 174 12.06 4.24 6.02
C GLN A 174 12.28 2.75 5.78
N ASP A 175 12.37 1.97 6.85
CA ASP A 175 12.56 0.53 6.78
C ASP A 175 11.28 -0.23 7.13
N ILE A 176 11.12 -1.41 6.54
CA ILE A 176 9.93 -2.24 6.70
C ILE A 176 10.28 -3.54 7.41
N CYS A 177 9.60 -3.82 8.50
CA CYS A 177 9.71 -5.08 9.22
C CYS A 177 8.68 -6.10 8.75
N ASP A 178 9.07 -7.37 8.64
CA ASP A 178 8.08 -8.44 8.42
C ASP A 178 7.26 -8.66 9.70
N ALA A 179 5.94 -8.64 9.57
CA ALA A 179 4.99 -8.81 10.65
C ALA A 179 4.90 -10.28 11.16
N GLY A 180 5.85 -11.14 10.77
CA GLY A 180 5.88 -12.54 11.19
C GLY A 180 4.80 -13.42 10.54
N ARG A 181 4.27 -13.02 9.39
CA ARG A 181 3.32 -13.85 8.60
C ARG A 181 4.05 -14.77 7.62
N THR A 182 5.37 -14.82 7.69
CA THR A 182 6.21 -15.58 6.77
C THR A 182 7.29 -16.38 7.51
N GLN A 183 8.10 -17.15 6.76
CA GLN A 183 9.19 -18.00 7.26
C GLN A 183 10.40 -17.22 7.80
N ILE A 184 10.38 -15.88 7.72
CA ILE A 184 11.40 -14.99 8.28
C ILE A 184 11.06 -14.73 9.75
N ALA A 185 12.08 -14.60 10.61
CA ALA A 185 11.87 -14.29 12.01
C ALA A 185 11.03 -13.01 12.17
N ALA A 186 9.99 -13.06 12.98
CA ALA A 186 9.08 -11.94 13.20
C ALA A 186 9.87 -10.69 13.64
N GLY A 187 9.57 -9.55 13.03
CA GLY A 187 10.25 -8.28 13.32
C GLY A 187 11.53 -8.01 12.53
N SER A 188 11.98 -8.95 11.69
CA SER A 188 13.17 -8.72 10.84
C SER A 188 12.93 -7.57 9.87
N ARG A 189 13.87 -6.61 9.81
CA ARG A 189 13.87 -5.55 8.78
C ARG A 189 14.14 -6.19 7.43
N THR A 190 13.32 -5.89 6.42
CA THR A 190 13.36 -6.55 5.10
C THR A 190 13.85 -5.62 4.00
N VAL A 191 13.30 -4.41 3.93
CA VAL A 191 13.59 -3.43 2.89
C VAL A 191 13.74 -2.05 3.52
N LEU A 192 14.76 -1.30 3.10
CA LEU A 192 14.97 0.10 3.43
C LEU A 192 14.71 0.96 2.18
N GLY A 193 13.72 1.85 2.26
CA GLY A 193 13.50 2.90 1.28
C GLY A 193 14.33 4.14 1.62
N ILE A 194 15.03 4.72 0.63
CA ILE A 194 15.81 5.95 0.75
C ILE A 194 15.39 6.95 -0.33
N GLY A 195 14.93 8.12 0.10
CA GLY A 195 14.32 9.14 -0.75
C GLY A 195 12.78 9.06 -0.76
N PRO A 196 12.10 9.56 -1.80
CA PRO A 196 12.65 10.26 -2.96
C PRO A 196 13.56 11.45 -2.63
N GLY A 197 14.58 11.69 -3.46
CA GLY A 197 15.51 12.80 -3.29
C GLY A 197 16.52 12.92 -4.42
N PRO A 198 17.39 13.96 -4.37
CA PRO A 198 18.38 14.23 -5.42
C PRO A 198 19.32 13.03 -5.64
N VAL A 199 19.56 12.69 -6.91
CA VAL A 199 20.39 11.53 -7.30
C VAL A 199 21.79 11.61 -6.68
N GLY A 200 22.40 12.80 -6.62
CA GLY A 200 23.71 13.04 -6.04
C GLY A 200 23.78 12.62 -4.57
N LEU A 201 22.84 13.08 -3.75
CA LEU A 201 22.79 12.73 -2.31
C LEU A 201 22.51 11.24 -2.09
N ILE A 202 21.56 10.67 -2.84
CA ILE A 202 21.24 9.24 -2.71
C ILE A 202 22.44 8.37 -3.10
N ASN A 203 23.22 8.77 -4.11
CA ASN A 203 24.41 8.03 -4.53
C ASN A 203 25.53 8.07 -3.48
N GLN A 204 25.64 9.11 -2.66
CA GLN A 204 26.60 9.11 -1.55
C GLN A 204 26.33 7.98 -0.55
N VAL A 205 25.06 7.54 -0.45
CA VAL A 205 24.66 6.43 0.41
C VAL A 205 24.76 5.09 -0.32
N THR A 206 24.26 5.01 -1.55
CA THR A 206 23.89 3.71 -2.17
C THR A 206 24.69 3.30 -3.39
N ARG A 207 25.61 4.13 -3.90
CA ARG A 207 26.34 3.88 -5.17
C ARG A 207 27.13 2.56 -5.19
N HIS A 208 27.60 2.08 -4.05
CA HIS A 208 28.40 0.85 -3.93
C HIS A 208 27.54 -0.42 -3.95
N LEU A 209 26.22 -0.29 -3.78
CA LEU A 209 25.30 -1.41 -3.79
C LEU A 209 24.99 -1.83 -5.24
N LYS A 210 24.71 -3.12 -5.42
CA LYS A 210 24.41 -3.71 -6.71
C LYS A 210 22.89 -3.72 -6.96
N LEU A 211 22.50 -3.77 -8.24
CA LEU A 211 21.10 -4.00 -8.61
C LEU A 211 20.62 -5.36 -8.07
N LEU A 212 19.36 -5.40 -7.61
CA LEU A 212 18.69 -6.59 -7.06
C LEU A 212 18.43 -7.68 -8.11
#